data_AF-B2JVJ7-F1
#
_entry.id   AF-B2JVJ7-F1
#
_cell.length_a   1.000
_cell.length_b   1.000
_cell.length_c   1.000
_cell.angle_alpha   90.00
_cell.angle_beta   90.00
_cell.angle_gamma   90.00
#
_symmetry.space_group_name_H-M   'P 1'
#
loop_
_entity.id
_entity.type
_entity.pdbx_description
1 polymer ?
#
loop_
_entity_poly.entity_id
_entity_poly.type
_entity_poly.pdbx_seq_one_letter_code
_entity_poly.pdbx_strand_id
1 'polypeptide(L)'
;MLAFKAIQERVCEVTIMNSHQQTLRQLIEKWLSPTPATPVRVTRFSRTRDSNRRYVCVEVARSACPVAIVFFRHGDGVWRVFPPDRERPAMACPQAA
;
A
#
# COMPACT_ATOMS: atom_id res chain seq x y z
N MET A 1 11.22 5.97 15.58
CA MET A 1 11.19 4.54 15.18
C MET A 1 10.00 3.76 15.79
N LEU A 2 9.43 4.17 16.93
CA LEU A 2 8.26 3.50 17.54
C LEU A 2 6.88 3.92 16.98
N ALA A 3 6.73 5.13 16.43
CA ALA A 3 5.45 5.59 15.90
C ALA A 3 4.99 4.82 14.64
N PHE A 4 5.93 4.36 13.82
CA PHE A 4 5.66 3.49 12.67
C PHE A 4 5.22 2.09 13.10
N LYS A 5 5.75 1.56 14.22
CA LYS A 5 5.38 0.25 14.75
C LYS A 5 3.96 0.25 15.33
N ALA A 6 3.60 1.31 16.06
CA ALA A 6 2.26 1.46 16.64
C ALA A 6 1.15 1.67 15.60
N ILE A 7 1.46 2.29 14.45
CA ILE A 7 0.53 2.34 13.32
C ILE A 7 0.45 0.96 12.64
N GLN A 8 1.58 0.27 12.47
CA GLN A 8 1.61 -1.08 11.89
C GLN A 8 0.82 -2.11 12.72
N GLU A 9 0.91 -2.10 14.05
CA GLU A 9 0.25 -3.08 14.92
C GLU A 9 -1.30 -2.95 14.91
N ARG A 10 -1.84 -1.73 14.72
CA ARG A 10 -3.31 -1.52 14.57
C ARG A 10 -3.79 -1.70 13.12
N VAL A 11 -2.87 -1.68 12.15
CA VAL A 11 -3.15 -1.92 10.71
C VAL A 11 -3.23 -3.43 10.43
N CYS A 12 -2.47 -4.26 11.13
CA CYS A 12 -2.47 -5.72 10.93
C CYS A 12 -3.86 -6.34 11.17
N GLU A 13 -4.54 -6.02 12.27
CA GLU A 13 -5.84 -6.62 12.61
C GLU A 13 -6.95 -6.22 11.62
N VAL A 14 -6.93 -4.98 11.12
CA VAL A 14 -7.91 -4.45 10.17
C VAL A 14 -7.62 -4.84 8.70
N THR A 15 -6.40 -5.31 8.40
CA THR A 15 -5.99 -5.72 7.04
C THR A 15 -6.10 -7.23 6.83
N ILE A 16 -5.99 -8.05 7.89
CA ILE A 16 -6.12 -9.52 7.80
C ILE A 16 -7.58 -9.93 7.50
N MET A 17 -8.59 -9.14 7.89
CA MET A 17 -10.01 -9.46 7.70
C MET A 17 -10.65 -8.75 6.48
N ASN A 18 -10.07 -8.90 5.29
CA ASN A 18 -10.79 -8.63 4.03
C ASN A 18 -10.13 -9.41 2.88
N SER A 19 -10.41 -10.71 2.85
CA SER A 19 -10.04 -11.64 1.78
C SER A 19 -10.85 -11.41 0.48
N HIS A 20 -11.77 -10.45 0.46
CA HIS A 20 -12.45 -10.00 -0.75
C HIS A 20 -11.53 -9.01 -1.47
N GLN A 21 -11.32 -9.17 -2.78
CA GLN A 21 -10.46 -8.30 -3.59
C GLN A 21 -10.92 -6.84 -3.50
N GLN A 22 -10.42 -6.09 -2.50
CA GLN A 22 -10.79 -4.70 -2.33
C GLN A 22 -10.17 -3.88 -3.46
N THR A 23 -11.02 -3.14 -4.17
CA THR A 23 -10.56 -2.21 -5.19
C THR A 23 -9.78 -1.06 -4.53
N LEU A 24 -8.87 -0.43 -5.29
CA LEU A 24 -8.12 0.73 -4.80
C LEU A 24 -9.06 1.83 -4.27
N ARG A 25 -10.22 2.03 -4.91
CA ARG A 25 -11.24 2.99 -4.46
C ARG A 25 -11.77 2.67 -3.07
N GLN A 26 -12.14 1.42 -2.79
CA GLN A 26 -12.64 1.01 -1.48
C GLN A 26 -11.59 1.20 -0.38
N LEU A 27 -10.31 0.96 -0.69
CA LEU A 27 -9.21 1.23 0.24
C LEU A 27 -9.04 2.74 0.47
N ILE A 28 -9.07 3.56 -0.58
CA ILE A 28 -9.01 5.02 -0.47
C ILE A 28 -10.15 5.52 0.44
N GLU A 29 -11.37 5.04 0.24
CA GLU A 29 -12.52 5.42 1.06
C GLU A 29 -12.35 5.00 2.52
N LYS A 30 -11.87 3.77 2.77
CA LYS A 30 -11.63 3.24 4.12
C LYS A 30 -10.53 4.00 4.88
N TRP A 31 -9.42 4.33 4.21
CA TRP A 31 -8.23 4.89 4.86
C TRP A 31 -8.23 6.42 4.91
N LEU A 32 -8.77 7.08 3.89
CA LEU A 32 -8.69 8.54 3.74
C LEU A 32 -10.02 9.25 4.00
N SER A 33 -11.14 8.52 3.91
CA SER A 33 -12.51 9.04 4.07
C SER A 33 -12.69 10.39 3.35
N PRO A 34 -12.50 10.44 2.02
CA PRO A 34 -12.64 11.66 1.25
C PRO A 34 -14.00 12.30 1.48
N THR A 35 -14.00 13.61 1.67
CA THR A 35 -15.21 14.44 1.73
C THR A 35 -15.21 15.40 0.54
N PRO A 36 -16.36 15.99 0.14
CA PRO A 36 -16.39 17.00 -0.91
C PRO A 36 -15.45 18.19 -0.65
N ALA A 37 -15.22 18.53 0.63
CA ALA A 37 -14.30 19.59 1.04
C ALA A 37 -12.82 19.18 1.00
N THR A 38 -12.52 17.88 1.04
CA THR A 38 -11.16 17.33 1.03
C THR A 38 -11.05 16.21 -0.01
N PRO A 39 -11.02 16.54 -1.31
CA PRO A 39 -10.98 15.54 -2.36
C PRO A 39 -9.64 14.80 -2.36
N VAL A 40 -9.70 13.52 -2.71
CA VAL A 40 -8.54 12.69 -2.97
C VAL A 40 -7.86 13.09 -4.27
N ARG A 41 -6.53 13.19 -4.27
CA ARG A 41 -5.70 13.42 -5.44
C ARG A 41 -4.69 12.29 -5.58
N VAL A 42 -4.49 11.81 -6.81
CA VAL A 42 -3.38 10.90 -7.11
C VAL A 42 -2.16 11.75 -7.42
N THR A 43 -1.14 11.72 -6.58
CA THR A 43 0.06 12.55 -6.72
C THR A 43 1.19 11.80 -7.42
N ARG A 44 1.18 10.47 -7.39
CA ARG A 44 2.15 9.65 -8.10
C ARG A 44 1.54 8.33 -8.55
N PHE A 45 1.84 7.93 -9.77
CA PHE A 45 1.55 6.61 -10.30
C PHE A 45 2.80 6.08 -11.00
N SER A 46 3.35 4.94 -10.56
CA SER A 46 4.59 4.41 -11.13
C SER A 46 4.77 2.91 -10.85
N ARG A 47 5.97 2.39 -11.11
CA ARG A 47 6.39 1.01 -10.90
C ARG A 47 7.65 0.98 -10.05
N THR A 48 7.78 -0.04 -9.19
CA THR A 48 9.03 -0.29 -8.46
C THR A 48 10.12 -0.73 -9.43
N ARG A 49 11.37 -0.32 -9.19
CA ARG A 49 12.49 -0.67 -10.08
C ARG A 49 12.80 -2.15 -10.05
N ASP A 50 12.82 -2.75 -8.86
CA ASP A 50 13.28 -4.13 -8.64
C ASP A 50 12.27 -5.18 -9.14
N SER A 51 10.98 -4.91 -9.00
CA SER A 51 9.94 -5.91 -9.26
C SER A 51 8.92 -5.49 -10.31
N ASN A 52 9.08 -4.30 -10.92
CA ASN A 52 8.12 -3.72 -11.88
C ASN A 52 6.67 -3.65 -11.34
N ARG A 53 6.48 -3.64 -10.02
CA ARG A 53 5.15 -3.70 -9.39
C ARG A 53 4.57 -2.30 -9.33
N ARG A 54 3.31 -2.15 -9.73
CA ARG A 54 2.63 -0.84 -9.77
C ARG A 54 2.42 -0.33 -8.36
N TYR A 55 2.58 0.98 -8.17
CA TYR A 55 2.18 1.66 -6.94
C TYR A 55 1.56 3.02 -7.25
N VAL A 56 0.71 3.48 -6.34
CA VAL A 56 0.01 4.77 -6.42
C VAL A 56 0.20 5.50 -5.09
N CYS A 57 0.60 6.76 -5.14
CA CYS A 57 0.54 7.67 -4.00
C CYS A 57 -0.73 8.51 -4.12
N VAL A 58 -1.50 8.51 -3.06
CA VAL A 58 -2.78 9.20 -2.96
C VAL A 58 -2.68 10.18 -1.81
N GLU A 59 -3.07 11.43 -2.05
CA GLU A 59 -3.03 12.50 -1.08
C GLU A 59 -4.42 13.10 -0.87
N VAL A 60 -4.75 13.44 0.37
CA VAL A 60 -5.89 14.29 0.72
C VAL A 60 -5.35 15.60 1.27
N ALA A 61 -5.67 16.69 0.58
CA ALA A 61 -5.43 18.03 1.10
C ALA A 61 -6.42 18.28 2.25
N ARG A 62 -5.90 18.33 3.49
CA ARG A 62 -6.64 18.81 4.66
C ARG A 62 -6.06 20.17 5.06
N SER A 63 -6.91 21.06 5.57
CA SER A 63 -6.58 22.47 5.84
C SER A 63 -5.34 22.68 6.72
N ALA A 64 -5.05 21.77 7.65
CA ALA A 64 -3.90 21.88 8.54
C ALA A 64 -2.76 20.90 8.19
N CYS A 65 -3.09 19.68 7.75
CA CYS A 65 -2.11 18.61 7.55
C CYS A 65 -2.51 17.70 6.39
N PRO A 66 -1.91 17.84 5.19
CA PRO A 66 -2.16 16.90 4.11
C PRO A 66 -1.74 15.48 4.52
N VAL A 67 -2.52 14.48 4.10
CA VAL A 67 -2.25 13.07 4.39
C VAL A 67 -2.01 12.35 3.08
N ALA A 68 -0.87 11.66 2.97
CA ALA A 68 -0.53 10.84 1.82
C ALA A 68 -0.39 9.36 2.20
N ILE A 69 -0.95 8.47 1.38
CA ILE A 69 -0.84 7.01 1.52
C ILE A 69 -0.36 6.43 0.19
N VAL A 70 0.59 5.50 0.27
CA VAL A 70 1.07 4.74 -0.89
C VAL A 70 0.44 3.36 -0.90
N PHE A 71 -0.24 3.03 -2.00
CA PHE A 71 -0.79 1.72 -2.26
C PHE A 71 0.09 0.98 -3.27
N PHE A 72 0.44 -0.27 -2.97
CA PHE A 72 1.23 -1.14 -3.80
C PHE A 72 0.35 -2.26 -4.35
N ARG A 73 0.50 -2.57 -5.64
CA ARG A 73 -0.16 -3.72 -6.26
C ARG A 73 0.70 -4.96 -6.06
N HIS A 74 0.15 -5.95 -5.38
CA HIS A 74 0.77 -7.23 -5.10
C HIS A 74 0.55 -8.23 -6.25
N GLY A 75 1.22 -9.38 -6.19
CA GLY A 75 1.24 -10.36 -7.30
C GLY A 75 -0.10 -11.06 -7.52
N ASP A 76 -0.89 -11.15 -6.46
CA ASP A 76 -2.30 -11.60 -6.45
C ASP A 76 -3.27 -10.56 -7.03
N GLY A 77 -2.77 -9.41 -7.49
CA GLY A 77 -3.57 -8.33 -8.06
C GLY A 77 -4.22 -7.42 -7.01
N VAL A 78 -4.05 -7.71 -5.71
CA VAL A 78 -4.63 -6.95 -4.60
C VAL A 78 -3.79 -5.72 -4.27
N TRP A 79 -4.44 -4.64 -3.84
CA TRP A 79 -3.77 -3.43 -3.38
C TRP A 79 -3.54 -3.47 -1.87
N ARG A 80 -2.34 -3.10 -1.41
CA ARG A 80 -1.98 -3.04 0.01
C ARG A 80 -1.12 -1.82 0.32
N VAL A 81 -1.09 -1.37 1.58
CA VAL A 81 -0.32 -0.19 2.01
C VAL A 81 1.13 -0.48 2.39
N PHE A 82 1.54 -1.75 2.33
CA PHE A 82 2.92 -2.17 2.52
C PHE A 82 3.53 -2.60 1.18
N PRO A 83 4.84 -2.35 0.99
CA PRO A 83 5.51 -2.79 -0.22
C PRO A 83 5.44 -4.32 -0.32
N PRO A 84 5.30 -4.87 -1.54
CA PRO A 84 5.43 -6.31 -1.76
C PRO A 84 6.79 -6.78 -1.26
N ASP A 85 6.87 -8.01 -0.74
CA ASP A 85 8.15 -8.59 -0.36
C ASP A 85 9.13 -8.42 -1.53
N ARG A 86 10.28 -7.82 -1.22
CA ARG A 86 11.40 -7.84 -2.16
C ARG A 86 11.70 -9.31 -2.43
N GLU A 87 11.92 -9.67 -3.69
CA GLU A 87 12.58 -10.95 -3.98
C GLU A 87 13.89 -10.92 -3.22
N ARG A 88 13.91 -11.61 -2.07
CA ARG A 88 15.12 -11.75 -1.29
C ARG A 88 16.05 -12.57 -2.17
N PRO A 89 17.34 -12.22 -2.30
CA PRO A 89 18.31 -13.13 -2.87
C PRO A 89 18.20 -14.45 -2.12
N ALA A 90 17.62 -15.46 -2.76
CA ALA A 90 17.59 -16.80 -2.24
C ALA A 90 18.94 -17.42 -2.59
N MET A 91 19.59 -18.07 -1.61
CA MET A 91 20.68 -18.97 -1.95
C MET A 91 20.07 -20.14 -2.72
N ALA A 92 20.10 -20.06 -4.05
CA ALA A 92 19.79 -21.20 -4.89
C ALA A 92 20.90 -22.23 -4.66
N CYS A 93 20.57 -23.35 -4.03
CA CYS A 93 21.44 -24.52 -4.10
C CYS A 93 21.36 -25.02 -5.54
N PRO A 94 22.45 -25.01 -6.32
CA PRO A 94 22.44 -25.65 -7.63
C PRO A 94 22.12 -27.12 -7.40
N GLN A 95 21.07 -27.62 -8.05
CA GLN A 95 20.77 -29.04 -7.98
C GLN A 95 21.87 -29.75 -8.77
N ALA A 96 22.68 -30.55 -8.07
CA ALA A 96 23.66 -31.42 -8.71
C ALA A 96 22.91 -32.39 -9.63
N ALA A 97 23.29 -32.37 -10.91
CA ALA A 97 22.81 -33.28 -11.94
C ALA A 97 23.35 -34.70 -11.72
#